data_AF-A0A7F5R6Y6-F1
#
_entry.id   AF-A0A7F5R6Y6-F1
#
_cell.length_a   1.000
_cell.length_b   1.000
_cell.length_c   1.000
_cell.angle_alpha   90.00
_cell.angle_beta   90.00
_cell.angle_gamma   90.00
#
_symmetry.space_group_name_H-M   'P 1'
#
loop_
_entity.id
_entity.type
_entity.pdbx_description
1 polymer ?
#
loop_
_entity_poly.entity_id
_entity_poly.type
_entity_poly.pdbx_seq_one_letter_code
_entity_poly.pdbx_strand_id
1 'polypeptide(L)'
;MEEQSLRDSLNTYKKQLVQVNLAISTFEDGKDKEDLFSLKNNLEQLIQLTKESFQQLENLTASTSSSSDTSTSFDCEYALFMSEMEKDGVLLESNETSSSKILNIEDELKAIEGMKCKAPHKHQWGDVIYHNALICSVVACENYSSMDDIEVKVMFINPTHEEMLPCPYLLESSCKFDDEKCKYSHGEVVAFSCLKEYIEPKFELLTNGSKVLAKQKN
;
A
#
# COMPACT_ATOMS: atom_id res chain seq x y z
N MET A 1 8.01 11.53 -22.25
CA MET A 1 7.69 12.65 -21.32
C MET A 1 8.56 12.57 -20.07
N GLU A 2 8.73 11.37 -19.50
CA GLU A 2 9.57 11.12 -18.32
C GLU A 2 11.07 11.40 -18.53
N GLU A 3 11.66 11.01 -19.67
CA GLU A 3 13.08 11.26 -19.97
C GLU A 3 13.44 12.76 -19.96
N GLN A 4 12.54 13.60 -20.50
CA GLN A 4 12.72 15.05 -20.52
C GLN A 4 12.67 15.64 -19.12
N SER A 5 11.70 15.19 -18.31
CA SER A 5 11.58 15.58 -16.90
C SER A 5 12.84 15.23 -16.09
N LEU A 6 13.42 14.05 -16.34
CA LEU A 6 14.62 13.59 -15.67
C LEU A 6 15.86 14.41 -16.08
N ARG A 7 15.98 14.77 -17.36
CA ARG A 7 17.04 15.68 -17.84
C ARG A 7 16.94 17.07 -17.24
N ASP A 8 15.72 17.61 -17.14
CA ASP A 8 15.48 18.93 -16.56
C ASP A 8 15.81 18.95 -15.06
N SER A 9 15.50 17.86 -14.35
CA SER A 9 15.87 17.65 -12.95
C SER A 9 17.40 17.58 -12.77
N LEU A 10 18.09 16.81 -13.61
CA LEU A 10 19.55 16.67 -13.59
C LEU A 10 20.25 18.02 -13.82
N ASN A 11 19.75 18.82 -14.78
CA ASN A 11 20.28 20.16 -15.03
C ASN A 11 20.07 21.10 -13.84
N THR A 12 18.94 20.96 -13.13
CA THR A 12 18.67 21.73 -11.92
C THR A 12 19.63 21.37 -10.79
N TYR A 13 19.87 20.09 -10.54
CA TYR A 13 20.82 19.63 -9.51
C TYR A 13 22.26 20.08 -9.81
N LYS A 14 22.68 20.04 -11.09
CA LYS A 14 23.99 20.56 -11.50
C LYS A 14 24.14 22.05 -11.22
N LYS A 15 23.10 22.86 -11.48
CA LYS A 15 23.13 24.30 -11.18
C LYS A 15 23.24 24.56 -9.68
N GLN A 16 22.47 23.83 -8.86
CA GLN A 16 22.52 23.94 -7.41
C GLN A 16 23.91 23.54 -6.86
N LEU A 17 24.54 22.50 -7.43
CA LEU A 17 25.88 22.08 -7.04
C LEU A 17 26.95 23.14 -7.33
N VAL A 18 26.84 23.86 -8.46
CA VAL A 18 27.72 25.01 -8.74
C VAL A 18 27.53 26.12 -7.70
N GLN A 19 26.28 26.43 -7.36
CA GLN A 19 25.97 27.45 -6.35
C GLN A 19 26.50 27.07 -4.96
N VAL A 20 26.37 25.80 -4.56
CA VAL A 20 26.89 25.29 -3.29
C VAL A 20 28.42 25.31 -3.27
N ASN A 21 29.09 24.92 -4.36
CA ASN A 21 30.55 25.02 -4.45
C ASN A 21 31.06 26.47 -4.39
N LEU A 22 30.32 27.41 -4.98
CA LEU A 22 30.61 28.84 -4.85
C LEU A 22 30.43 29.32 -3.41
N ALA A 23 29.38 28.89 -2.72
CA ALA A 23 29.19 29.20 -1.31
C ALA A 23 30.38 28.68 -0.47
N ILE A 24 30.76 27.41 -0.66
CA ILE A 24 31.89 26.78 0.05
C ILE A 24 33.21 27.55 -0.16
N SER A 25 33.44 28.16 -1.33
CA SER A 25 34.65 28.95 -1.58
C SER A 25 34.62 30.34 -0.98
N THR A 26 33.44 30.87 -0.67
CA THR A 26 33.25 32.22 -0.09
C THR A 26 33.20 32.24 1.44
N PHE A 27 32.85 31.12 2.10
CA PHE A 27 32.74 31.05 3.56
C PHE A 27 34.03 30.54 4.23
N GLU A 28 34.43 31.20 5.33
CA GLU A 28 35.50 30.73 6.23
C GLU A 28 35.01 29.60 7.16
N ASP A 29 35.94 28.86 7.76
CA ASP A 29 35.66 27.60 8.48
C ASP A 29 34.70 27.79 9.67
N GLY A 30 33.61 27.02 9.65
CA GLY A 30 32.57 27.02 10.67
C GLY A 30 31.55 25.89 10.42
N LYS A 31 30.60 25.73 11.33
CA LYS A 31 29.54 24.70 11.24
C LYS A 31 28.74 24.77 9.93
N ASP A 32 28.50 25.98 9.44
CA ASP A 32 27.79 26.23 8.18
C ASP A 32 28.54 25.65 6.95
N LYS A 33 29.88 25.57 7.02
CA LYS A 33 30.69 24.98 5.95
C LYS A 33 30.57 23.46 5.92
N GLU A 34 30.48 22.81 7.09
CA GLU A 34 30.24 21.38 7.21
C GLU A 34 28.85 21.00 6.65
N ASP A 35 27.83 21.80 6.96
CA ASP A 35 26.48 21.64 6.40
C ASP A 35 26.49 21.81 4.87
N LEU A 36 27.26 22.77 4.33
CA LEU A 36 27.43 22.94 2.88
C LEU A 36 28.19 21.77 2.22
N PHE A 37 29.19 21.18 2.89
CA PHE A 37 29.87 19.97 2.40
C PHE A 37 28.94 18.74 2.41
N SER A 38 28.11 18.59 3.45
CA SER A 38 27.07 17.56 3.50
C SER A 38 26.07 17.72 2.36
N LEU A 39 25.58 18.95 2.13
CA LEU A 39 24.68 19.27 1.02
C LEU A 39 25.32 18.97 -0.34
N LYS A 40 26.60 19.30 -0.52
CA LYS A 40 27.37 18.97 -1.73
C LYS A 40 27.41 17.45 -1.98
N ASN A 41 27.75 16.65 -0.97
CA ASN A 41 27.85 15.19 -1.10
C ASN A 41 26.49 14.58 -1.45
N ASN A 42 25.42 15.05 -0.80
CA ASN A 42 24.06 14.62 -1.12
C ASN A 42 23.67 14.95 -2.57
N LEU A 43 24.00 16.15 -3.06
CA LEU A 43 23.76 16.54 -4.45
C LEU A 43 24.58 15.71 -5.45
N GLU A 44 25.84 15.37 -5.14
CA GLU A 44 26.68 14.51 -5.97
C GLU A 44 26.11 13.09 -6.08
N GLN A 45 25.64 12.52 -4.97
CA GLN A 45 24.98 11.22 -4.94
C GLN A 45 23.67 11.23 -5.74
N LEU A 46 22.83 12.25 -5.57
CA LEU A 46 21.59 12.39 -6.34
C LEU A 46 21.85 12.48 -7.84
N ILE A 47 22.88 13.23 -8.26
CA ILE A 47 23.27 13.31 -9.67
C ILE A 47 23.75 11.94 -10.18
N GLN A 48 24.51 11.19 -9.38
CA GLN A 48 25.01 9.87 -9.75
C GLN A 48 23.86 8.88 -9.96
N LEU A 49 22.96 8.77 -8.99
CA LEU A 49 21.78 7.90 -9.09
C LEU A 49 20.89 8.27 -10.28
N THR A 50 20.71 9.57 -10.53
CA THR A 50 19.93 10.04 -11.69
C THR A 50 20.61 9.66 -13.02
N LYS A 51 21.94 9.71 -13.10
CA LYS A 51 22.69 9.28 -14.31
C LYS A 51 22.62 7.78 -14.52
N GLU A 52 22.70 6.99 -13.46
CA GLU A 52 22.57 5.53 -13.52
C GLU A 52 21.18 5.13 -14.00
N SER A 53 20.14 5.78 -13.48
CA SER A 53 18.76 5.62 -13.97
C SER A 53 18.62 5.99 -15.45
N PHE A 54 19.32 7.06 -15.89
CA PHE A 54 19.36 7.44 -17.31
C PHE A 54 20.06 6.39 -18.19
N GLN A 55 21.19 5.84 -17.74
CA GLN A 55 21.91 4.78 -18.46
C GLN A 55 21.11 3.48 -18.52
N GLN A 56 20.38 3.13 -17.47
CA GLN A 56 19.48 1.98 -17.47
C GLN A 56 18.37 2.15 -18.51
N LEU A 57 17.75 3.34 -18.55
CA LEU A 57 16.73 3.67 -19.56
C LEU A 57 17.30 3.67 -20.98
N GLU A 58 18.52 4.19 -21.17
CA GLU A 58 19.22 4.19 -22.46
C GLU A 58 19.56 2.76 -22.92
N ASN A 59 20.03 1.89 -22.03
CA ASN A 59 20.30 0.48 -22.32
C ASN A 59 19.02 -0.28 -22.71
N LEU A 60 17.87 0.01 -22.08
CA LEU A 60 16.57 -0.55 -22.46
C LEU A 60 16.15 -0.12 -23.88
N THR A 61 16.45 1.12 -24.27
CA THR A 61 16.16 1.64 -25.63
C THR A 61 17.18 1.22 -26.70
N ALA A 62 18.43 0.97 -26.33
CA ALA A 62 19.46 0.45 -27.25
C ALA A 62 19.22 -1.04 -27.58
N SER A 63 18.75 -1.81 -26.60
CA SER A 63 18.45 -3.25 -26.73
C SER A 63 17.30 -3.57 -27.71
N THR A 64 16.52 -2.57 -28.10
CA THR A 64 15.43 -2.72 -29.10
C THR A 64 15.90 -2.50 -30.54
N SER A 65 17.20 -2.20 -30.78
CA SER A 65 17.72 -1.85 -32.12
C SER A 65 18.83 -2.74 -32.67
N SER A 66 19.30 -3.76 -31.94
CA SER A 66 20.28 -4.72 -32.46
C SER A 66 20.08 -6.13 -31.90
N SER A 67 19.30 -6.93 -32.64
CA SER A 67 19.21 -8.38 -32.43
C SER A 67 20.50 -9.06 -32.90
N SER A 68 21.24 -9.70 -31.99
CA SER A 68 21.89 -11.02 -32.16
C SER A 68 23.03 -11.24 -31.14
N ASP A 69 22.89 -12.29 -30.32
CA ASP A 69 23.99 -13.16 -29.83
C ASP A 69 24.67 -12.93 -28.46
N THR A 70 24.01 -12.38 -27.42
CA THR A 70 24.55 -12.46 -26.04
C THR A 70 23.54 -12.80 -24.92
N SER A 71 22.28 -13.12 -25.24
CA SER A 71 21.29 -13.53 -24.22
C SER A 71 21.64 -14.86 -23.53
N THR A 72 22.41 -15.73 -24.19
CA THR A 72 22.71 -17.06 -23.65
C THR A 72 23.61 -17.06 -22.42
N SER A 73 24.43 -16.03 -22.19
CA SER A 73 25.38 -16.05 -21.06
C SER A 73 24.69 -15.73 -19.74
N PHE A 74 23.88 -14.68 -19.71
CA PHE A 74 23.17 -14.27 -18.49
C PHE A 74 21.99 -15.20 -18.20
N ASP A 75 21.26 -15.64 -19.23
CA ASP A 75 20.13 -16.55 -19.05
C ASP A 75 20.61 -17.95 -18.57
N CYS A 76 21.79 -18.39 -19.01
CA CYS A 76 22.36 -19.67 -18.58
C CYS A 76 22.89 -19.63 -17.14
N GLU A 77 23.57 -18.55 -16.75
CA GLU A 77 24.08 -18.38 -15.38
C GLU A 77 22.91 -18.17 -14.39
N TYR A 78 21.88 -17.44 -14.81
CA TYR A 78 20.62 -17.29 -14.06
C TYR A 78 19.88 -18.62 -13.89
N ALA A 79 19.77 -19.42 -14.96
CA ALA A 79 19.14 -20.74 -14.88
C ALA A 79 19.90 -21.70 -13.95
N LEU A 80 21.23 -21.65 -13.95
CA LEU A 80 22.06 -22.44 -13.03
C LEU A 80 21.84 -22.00 -11.57
N PHE A 81 21.80 -20.70 -11.32
CA PHE A 81 21.53 -20.15 -9.98
C PHE A 81 20.12 -20.52 -9.47
N MET A 82 19.09 -20.40 -10.30
CA MET A 82 17.72 -20.80 -9.96
C MET A 82 17.61 -22.30 -9.67
N SER A 83 18.27 -23.14 -10.46
CA SER A 83 18.28 -24.60 -10.25
C SER A 83 18.98 -25.00 -8.94
N GLU A 84 19.96 -24.21 -8.49
CA GLU A 84 20.68 -24.44 -7.24
C GLU A 84 19.86 -24.00 -6.02
N MET A 85 19.15 -22.88 -6.12
CA MET A 85 18.16 -22.44 -5.12
C MET A 85 16.98 -23.41 -4.94
N GLU A 86 16.48 -23.99 -6.04
CA GLU A 86 15.41 -25.00 -6.00
C GLU A 86 15.86 -26.27 -5.26
N LYS A 87 17.13 -26.67 -5.40
CA LYS A 87 17.71 -27.82 -4.69
C LYS A 87 17.84 -27.59 -3.19
N ASP A 88 18.10 -26.36 -2.78
CA ASP A 88 18.19 -25.96 -1.37
C ASP A 88 16.81 -25.68 -0.74
N GLY A 89 15.71 -25.90 -1.47
CA GLY A 89 14.35 -25.79 -0.95
C GLY A 89 13.86 -24.35 -0.75
N VAL A 90 14.54 -23.37 -1.36
CA VAL A 90 14.06 -21.98 -1.41
C VAL A 90 13.25 -21.81 -2.69
N LEU A 91 11.95 -22.10 -2.60
CA LEU A 91 11.00 -21.86 -3.69
C LEU A 91 10.86 -20.37 -3.97
N LEU A 92 11.28 -19.95 -5.16
CA LEU A 92 10.77 -18.77 -5.84
C LEU A 92 10.38 -19.21 -7.26
N GLU A 93 9.12 -19.59 -7.44
CA GLU A 93 8.57 -19.80 -8.78
C GLU A 93 8.47 -18.44 -9.49
N SER A 94 9.36 -18.21 -10.45
CA SER A 94 9.21 -17.17 -11.45
C SER A 94 8.78 -17.80 -12.77
N ASN A 95 7.62 -17.38 -13.27
CA ASN A 95 7.38 -17.33 -14.70
C ASN A 95 6.79 -15.95 -15.06
N GLU A 96 7.44 -15.28 -15.99
CA GLU A 96 7.17 -13.89 -16.35
C GLU A 96 5.92 -13.75 -17.22
N THR A 97 5.08 -12.76 -16.89
CA THR A 97 4.46 -11.76 -17.80
C THR A 97 3.51 -10.93 -16.93
N SER A 98 3.93 -9.74 -16.50
CA SER A 98 3.06 -8.64 -15.98
C SER A 98 2.09 -8.94 -14.81
N SER A 99 2.11 -10.13 -14.21
CA SER A 99 1.09 -10.63 -13.28
C SER A 99 1.61 -10.86 -11.85
N SER A 100 2.92 -10.90 -11.64
CA SER A 100 3.54 -11.27 -10.35
C SER A 100 3.49 -10.20 -9.26
N LYS A 101 3.20 -8.93 -9.58
CA LYS A 101 2.82 -7.93 -8.56
C LYS A 101 1.36 -8.03 -8.15
N ILE A 102 0.49 -8.52 -9.03
CA ILE A 102 -0.97 -8.56 -8.81
C ILE A 102 -1.32 -9.74 -7.90
N LEU A 103 -0.70 -10.91 -8.12
CA LEU A 103 -0.95 -12.10 -7.28
C LEU A 103 -0.51 -11.91 -5.82
N ASN A 104 0.59 -11.20 -5.58
CA ASN A 104 1.08 -10.95 -4.22
C ASN A 104 0.15 -10.01 -3.44
N ILE A 105 -0.42 -9.00 -4.10
CA ILE A 105 -1.35 -8.05 -3.47
C ILE A 105 -2.72 -8.70 -3.28
N GLU A 106 -3.20 -9.51 -4.22
CA GLU A 106 -4.49 -10.21 -4.08
C GLU A 106 -4.51 -11.15 -2.87
N ASP A 107 -3.44 -11.92 -2.64
CA ASP A 107 -3.33 -12.78 -1.47
C ASP A 107 -3.24 -11.98 -0.15
N GLU A 108 -2.51 -10.86 -0.14
CA GLU A 108 -2.46 -9.94 1.00
C GLU A 108 -3.81 -9.28 1.27
N LEU A 109 -4.53 -8.83 0.23
CA LEU A 109 -5.87 -8.25 0.33
C LEU A 109 -6.86 -9.28 0.86
N LYS A 110 -6.72 -10.54 0.45
CA LYS A 110 -7.54 -11.64 0.97
C LYS A 110 -7.21 -11.99 2.43
N ALA A 111 -5.96 -11.78 2.86
CA ALA A 111 -5.58 -11.93 4.26
C ALA A 111 -6.19 -10.84 5.17
N ILE A 112 -6.55 -9.68 4.61
CA ILE A 112 -7.26 -8.61 5.32
C ILE A 112 -8.73 -8.99 5.57
N GLU A 113 -9.32 -9.84 4.73
CA GLU A 113 -10.68 -10.34 4.92
C GLU A 113 -10.77 -11.16 6.22
N GLY A 114 -11.77 -10.87 7.04
CA GLY A 114 -11.95 -11.47 8.36
C GLY A 114 -11.16 -10.79 9.48
N MET A 115 -10.34 -9.78 9.22
CA MET A 115 -9.72 -8.99 10.28
C MET A 115 -10.75 -8.17 11.05
N LYS A 116 -10.56 -8.08 12.37
CA LYS A 116 -11.34 -7.20 13.23
C LYS A 116 -10.74 -5.80 13.20
N CYS A 117 -11.59 -4.80 13.07
CA CYS A 117 -11.20 -3.40 13.02
C CYS A 117 -12.24 -2.52 13.73
N LYS A 118 -12.03 -1.22 13.67
CA LYS A 118 -13.00 -0.21 14.06
C LYS A 118 -13.25 0.72 12.88
N ALA A 119 -14.50 0.81 12.44
CA ALA A 119 -14.89 1.55 11.25
C ALA A 119 -15.81 2.73 11.59
N PRO A 120 -15.75 3.83 10.84
CA PRO A 120 -16.71 4.92 10.97
C PRO A 120 -18.08 4.48 10.48
N HIS A 121 -19.14 4.92 11.18
CA HIS A 121 -20.52 4.74 10.77
C HIS A 121 -21.24 6.07 10.89
N LYS A 122 -21.97 6.46 9.85
CA LYS A 122 -22.82 7.66 9.89
C LYS A 122 -24.25 7.26 10.26
N HIS A 123 -24.66 7.62 11.46
CA HIS A 123 -26.04 7.39 11.88
C HIS A 123 -27.01 8.36 11.21
N GLN A 124 -28.30 8.00 11.18
CA GLN A 124 -29.39 8.86 10.67
C GLN A 124 -29.47 10.26 11.30
N TRP A 125 -29.01 10.39 12.55
CA TRP A 125 -29.00 11.66 13.28
C TRP A 125 -27.79 12.55 12.95
N GLY A 126 -26.91 12.11 12.06
CA GLY A 126 -25.89 12.93 11.40
C GLY A 126 -24.46 12.75 11.92
N ASP A 127 -24.28 12.17 13.10
CA ASP A 127 -22.96 11.99 13.71
C ASP A 127 -22.24 10.74 13.17
N VAL A 128 -20.93 10.89 12.96
CA VAL A 128 -20.03 9.79 12.57
C VAL A 128 -19.38 9.21 13.83
N ILE A 129 -19.72 7.96 14.13
CA ILE A 129 -19.21 7.24 15.30
C ILE A 129 -18.45 6.01 14.84
N TYR A 130 -17.32 5.78 15.49
CA TYR A 130 -16.51 4.59 15.23
C TYR A 130 -17.02 3.40 16.05
N HIS A 131 -17.31 2.29 15.37
CA HIS A 131 -17.79 1.05 15.98
C HIS A 131 -16.90 -0.13 15.61
N ASN A 132 -16.87 -1.15 16.47
CA ASN A 132 -16.15 -2.39 16.19
C ASN A 132 -16.79 -3.12 15.01
N ALA A 133 -15.97 -3.48 14.03
CA ALA A 133 -16.39 -4.06 12.77
C ALA A 133 -15.46 -5.20 12.33
N LEU A 134 -15.92 -5.98 11.37
CA LEU A 134 -15.18 -7.04 10.70
C LEU A 134 -15.07 -6.68 9.22
N ILE A 135 -13.90 -6.87 8.64
CA ILE A 135 -13.71 -6.71 7.20
C ILE A 135 -14.32 -7.94 6.50
N CYS A 136 -15.31 -7.74 5.65
CA CYS A 136 -16.00 -8.81 4.92
C CYS A 136 -15.33 -9.10 3.59
N SER A 137 -15.01 -8.06 2.82
CA SER A 137 -14.38 -8.19 1.51
C SER A 137 -13.63 -6.93 1.14
N VAL A 138 -12.61 -7.05 0.31
CA VAL A 138 -11.97 -5.89 -0.33
C VAL A 138 -12.76 -5.52 -1.59
N VAL A 139 -13.02 -4.23 -1.78
CA VAL A 139 -13.69 -3.73 -3.00
C VAL A 139 -12.62 -3.58 -4.07
N ALA A 140 -12.72 -4.41 -5.12
CA ALA A 140 -11.74 -4.37 -6.20
C ALA A 140 -11.87 -3.07 -7.00
N CYS A 141 -10.77 -2.32 -7.13
CA CYS A 141 -10.70 -1.11 -7.95
C CYS A 141 -9.62 -1.25 -9.03
N GLU A 142 -9.90 -0.80 -10.25
CA GLU A 142 -9.06 -1.08 -11.43
C GLU A 142 -7.67 -0.41 -11.39
N ASN A 143 -7.43 0.53 -10.46
CA ASN A 143 -6.18 1.30 -10.38
C ASN A 143 -5.74 1.53 -8.92
N TYR A 144 -5.13 0.53 -8.27
CA TYR A 144 -4.45 0.73 -6.98
C TYR A 144 -3.17 1.55 -7.20
N SER A 145 -3.24 2.87 -7.07
CA SER A 145 -2.06 3.74 -7.15
C SER A 145 -1.37 3.85 -5.78
N SER A 146 -2.12 3.66 -4.69
CA SER A 146 -1.67 3.75 -3.30
C SER A 146 -2.57 2.93 -2.34
N MET A 147 -2.09 2.69 -1.10
CA MET A 147 -2.89 2.04 -0.04
C MET A 147 -4.16 2.84 0.33
N ASP A 148 -4.17 4.14 0.05
CA ASP A 148 -5.31 5.02 0.33
C ASP A 148 -6.48 4.81 -0.65
N ASP A 149 -6.21 4.17 -1.80
CA ASP A 149 -7.23 3.82 -2.80
C ASP A 149 -7.94 2.49 -2.48
N ILE A 150 -7.48 1.78 -1.44
CA ILE A 150 -8.07 0.51 -1.04
C ILE A 150 -9.35 0.80 -0.25
N GLU A 151 -10.47 0.34 -0.79
CA GLU A 151 -11.75 0.35 -0.10
C GLU A 151 -12.10 -1.06 0.37
N VAL A 152 -12.67 -1.14 1.55
CA VAL A 152 -13.09 -2.42 2.14
C VAL A 152 -14.54 -2.33 2.59
N LYS A 153 -15.27 -3.43 2.41
CA LYS A 153 -16.63 -3.59 2.92
C LYS A 153 -16.56 -4.17 4.32
N VAL A 154 -17.14 -3.48 5.29
CA VAL A 154 -17.12 -3.87 6.71
C VAL A 154 -18.52 -4.14 7.25
N MET A 155 -18.64 -5.07 8.20
CA MET A 155 -19.87 -5.31 8.97
C MET A 155 -19.63 -5.08 10.46
N PHE A 156 -20.57 -4.42 11.14
CA PHE A 156 -20.45 -4.12 12.55
C PHE A 156 -20.69 -5.35 13.44
N ILE A 157 -19.76 -5.60 14.37
CA ILE A 157 -19.78 -6.78 15.26
C ILE A 157 -20.76 -6.58 16.42
N ASN A 158 -20.91 -5.33 16.86
CA ASN A 158 -21.76 -4.95 17.99
C ASN A 158 -22.82 -3.94 17.53
N PRO A 159 -23.80 -4.36 16.71
CA PRO A 159 -24.84 -3.46 16.23
C PRO A 159 -25.65 -2.92 17.42
N THR A 160 -25.69 -1.59 17.55
CA THR A 160 -26.43 -0.88 18.60
C THR A 160 -27.76 -0.32 18.10
N HIS A 161 -27.91 -0.21 16.78
CA HIS A 161 -29.07 0.33 16.08
C HIS A 161 -29.52 -0.65 14.99
N GLU A 162 -30.80 -0.59 14.59
CA GLU A 162 -31.36 -1.49 13.58
C GLU A 162 -30.64 -1.41 12.24
N GLU A 163 -30.18 -0.21 11.85
CA GLU A 163 -29.44 0.06 10.61
C GLU A 163 -28.07 -0.64 10.54
N MET A 164 -27.53 -1.06 11.68
CA MET A 164 -26.24 -1.76 11.77
C MET A 164 -26.41 -3.28 11.76
N LEU A 165 -27.65 -3.79 11.86
CA LEU A 165 -27.90 -5.24 11.94
C LEU A 165 -27.53 -5.90 10.62
N PRO A 166 -26.59 -6.87 10.59
CA PRO A 166 -26.19 -7.51 9.36
C PRO A 166 -27.35 -8.33 8.77
N CYS A 167 -27.47 -8.31 7.43
CA CYS A 167 -28.48 -9.06 6.72
C CYS A 167 -28.21 -10.57 6.79
N PRO A 168 -29.08 -11.37 7.40
CA PRO A 168 -28.86 -12.82 7.51
C PRO A 168 -28.84 -13.49 6.13
N TYR A 169 -29.68 -13.02 5.21
CA TYR A 169 -29.73 -13.55 3.85
C TYR A 169 -28.49 -13.19 3.03
N LEU A 170 -27.83 -12.06 3.30
CA LEU A 170 -26.58 -11.72 2.62
C LEU A 170 -25.45 -12.66 3.09
N LEU A 171 -25.40 -12.94 4.40
CA LEU A 171 -24.44 -13.88 4.98
C LEU A 171 -24.60 -15.30 4.41
N GLU A 172 -25.83 -15.67 4.05
CA GLU A 172 -26.16 -16.94 3.39
C GLU A 172 -26.12 -16.86 1.85
N SER A 173 -25.70 -15.73 1.27
CA SER A 173 -25.68 -15.46 -0.18
C SER A 173 -27.04 -15.61 -0.91
N SER A 174 -28.15 -15.48 -0.18
CA SER A 174 -29.53 -15.64 -0.67
C SER A 174 -30.32 -14.33 -0.74
N CYS A 175 -29.70 -13.20 -0.37
CA CYS A 175 -30.35 -11.89 -0.45
C CYS A 175 -30.57 -11.46 -1.91
N LYS A 176 -31.75 -10.92 -2.20
CA LYS A 176 -32.15 -10.45 -3.54
C LYS A 176 -32.29 -8.92 -3.64
N PHE A 177 -32.03 -8.23 -2.54
CA PHE A 177 -32.18 -6.78 -2.46
C PHE A 177 -30.82 -6.11 -2.63
N ASP A 178 -30.83 -4.91 -3.22
CA ASP A 178 -29.64 -4.05 -3.27
C ASP A 178 -29.31 -3.52 -1.86
N ASP A 179 -28.07 -3.07 -1.66
CA ASP A 179 -27.57 -2.55 -0.38
C ASP A 179 -28.48 -1.45 0.21
N GLU A 180 -29.06 -0.58 -0.63
CA GLU A 180 -29.97 0.51 -0.22
C GLU A 180 -31.42 0.08 0.06
N LYS A 181 -31.86 -1.06 -0.49
CA LYS A 181 -33.27 -1.51 -0.42
C LYS A 181 -33.48 -2.61 0.60
N CYS A 182 -32.38 -3.21 1.08
CA CYS A 182 -32.46 -4.24 2.09
C CYS A 182 -32.85 -3.62 3.44
N LYS A 183 -33.71 -4.32 4.19
CA LYS A 183 -34.07 -3.91 5.56
C LYS A 183 -32.87 -3.96 6.52
N TYR A 184 -31.92 -4.84 6.24
CA TYR A 184 -30.76 -5.12 7.08
C TYR A 184 -29.48 -4.65 6.37
N SER A 185 -28.46 -4.31 7.15
CA SER A 185 -27.19 -3.84 6.65
C SER A 185 -26.49 -4.89 5.79
N HIS A 186 -26.05 -4.48 4.61
CA HIS A 186 -25.12 -5.25 3.77
C HIS A 186 -23.64 -4.96 4.09
N GLY A 187 -23.39 -4.19 5.15
CA GLY A 187 -22.11 -3.59 5.45
C GLY A 187 -21.98 -2.19 4.86
N GLU A 188 -20.87 -1.54 5.19
CA GLU A 188 -20.53 -0.19 4.74
C GLU A 188 -19.18 -0.25 4.02
N VAL A 189 -19.06 0.45 2.90
CA VAL A 189 -17.80 0.58 2.17
C VAL A 189 -17.05 1.77 2.74
N VAL A 190 -15.83 1.53 3.22
CA VAL A 190 -14.97 2.55 3.84
C VAL A 190 -13.55 2.42 3.30
N ALA A 191 -12.85 3.55 3.19
CA ALA A 191 -11.43 3.55 2.86
C ALA A 191 -10.63 2.82 3.95
N PHE A 192 -9.67 2.00 3.55
CA PHE A 192 -8.81 1.24 4.47
C PHE A 192 -8.06 2.17 5.43
N SER A 193 -7.62 3.34 4.95
CA SER A 193 -6.97 4.39 5.74
C SER A 193 -7.84 4.98 6.87
N CYS A 194 -9.18 4.85 6.77
CA CYS A 194 -10.10 5.31 7.80
C CYS A 194 -10.30 4.30 8.93
N LEU A 195 -9.82 3.06 8.78
CA LEU A 195 -9.95 2.02 9.80
C LEU A 195 -9.02 2.27 10.98
N LYS A 196 -9.47 1.86 12.16
CA LYS A 196 -8.70 1.89 13.41
C LYS A 196 -8.60 0.49 13.99
N GLU A 197 -7.68 0.33 14.94
CA GLU A 197 -7.49 -0.92 15.67
C GLU A 197 -8.77 -1.33 16.42
N TYR A 198 -9.05 -2.63 16.44
CA TYR A 198 -10.17 -3.20 17.18
C TYR A 198 -9.99 -2.97 18.69
N ILE A 199 -11.03 -2.50 19.35
CA ILE A 199 -11.01 -2.28 20.80
C ILE A 199 -11.64 -3.47 21.49
N GLU A 200 -10.83 -4.25 22.20
CA GLU A 200 -11.34 -5.37 23.00
C GLU A 200 -12.17 -4.86 24.19
N PRO A 201 -13.30 -5.50 24.51
CA PRO A 201 -14.06 -5.17 25.70
C PRO A 201 -13.25 -5.45 26.98
N LYS A 202 -13.17 -4.47 27.87
CA LYS A 202 -12.46 -4.59 29.15
C LYS A 202 -13.32 -5.29 30.20
N PHE A 203 -13.37 -6.61 30.16
CA PHE A 203 -14.15 -7.42 31.12
C PHE A 203 -13.63 -7.35 32.56
N GLU A 204 -12.38 -6.96 32.77
CA GLU A 204 -11.75 -6.82 34.09
C GLU A 204 -12.43 -5.77 34.97
N LEU A 205 -13.06 -4.76 34.35
CA LEU A 205 -13.76 -3.68 35.06
C LEU A 205 -15.18 -4.07 35.47
N LEU A 206 -15.63 -5.27 35.09
CA LEU A 206 -17.00 -5.71 35.28
C LEU A 206 -17.21 -6.21 36.71
N THR A 207 -17.97 -5.43 37.49
CA THR A 207 -18.36 -5.79 38.86
C THR A 207 -19.89 -5.93 38.96
N ASN A 208 -20.38 -6.62 39.99
CA ASN A 208 -21.82 -6.73 40.21
C ASN A 208 -22.46 -5.33 40.37
N GLY A 209 -23.53 -5.08 39.62
CA GLY A 209 -24.18 -3.77 39.51
C GLY A 209 -23.66 -2.88 38.36
N SER A 210 -22.64 -3.30 37.61
CA SER A 210 -22.17 -2.58 36.43
C SER A 210 -23.21 -2.59 35.29
N LYS A 211 -23.34 -1.47 34.58
CA LYS A 211 -24.16 -1.38 33.37
C LYS A 211 -23.37 -1.89 32.18
N VAL A 212 -23.99 -2.75 31.38
CA VAL A 212 -23.33 -3.44 30.26
C VAL A 212 -24.23 -3.47 29.05
N LEU A 213 -23.63 -3.56 27.86
CA LEU A 213 -24.33 -3.98 26.65
C LEU A 213 -24.25 -5.50 26.56
N ALA A 214 -25.40 -6.16 26.51
CA ALA A 214 -25.49 -7.61 26.39
C ALA A 214 -26.21 -7.98 25.10
N LYS A 215 -25.70 -9.00 24.41
CA LYS A 215 -26.39 -9.58 23.25
C LYS A 215 -27.69 -10.21 23.73
N GLN A 216 -28.81 -9.68 23.27
CA GLN A 216 -30.11 -10.31 23.47
C GLN A 216 -30.16 -11.61 22.66
N LYS A 217 -30.58 -12.70 23.29
CA LYS A 217 -30.95 -13.91 22.54
C LYS A 217 -32.29 -13.64 21.86
N ASN A 218 -32.30 -13.69 20.53
CA ASN A 218 -33.53 -13.87 19.76
C ASN A 218 -33.87 -15.35 19.71
#